data_AF-V5NR16-F1
#
_entry.id   AF-V5NR16-F1
#
_cell.length_a   1.000
_cell.length_b   1.000
_cell.length_c   1.000
_cell.angle_alpha   90.00
_cell.angle_beta   90.00
_cell.angle_gamma   90.00
#
_symmetry.space_group_name_H-M   'P 1'
#
loop_
_entity.id
_entity.type
_entity.pdbx_description
1 polymer ?
#
loop_
_entity_poly.entity_id
_entity_poly.type
_entity_poly.pdbx_seq_one_letter_code
_entity_poly.pdbx_strand_id
1 'polypeptide(L)' 'FAQYAEIVHFTLPDGDERSGQVLEVAGTKAIVQVFEGTSGIDARKTTCEFTGDILRTPVSEDML' A
#
# COMPACT_ATOMS: atom_id res chain seq x y z
N PHE A 1 7.85 7.75 9.98
CA PHE A 1 8.45 8.01 8.66
C PHE A 1 8.24 6.76 7.84
N ALA A 2 7.73 6.89 6.61
CA ALA A 2 7.57 5.74 5.73
C ALA A 2 8.92 5.06 5.51
N GLN A 3 8.95 3.74 5.49
CA GLN A 3 10.14 2.92 5.28
C GLN A 3 10.14 2.32 3.88
N TYR A 4 11.32 2.03 3.35
CA TYR A 4 11.45 1.28 2.11
C TYR A 4 10.82 -0.11 2.28
N ALA A 5 10.15 -0.61 1.23
CA ALA A 5 9.44 -1.89 1.21
C ALA A 5 8.24 -2.01 2.16
N GLU A 6 7.83 -0.92 2.81
CA GLU A 6 6.63 -0.86 3.64
C GLU A 6 5.35 -1.08 2.81
N ILE A 7 4.37 -1.76 3.39
CA ILE A 7 3.06 -1.95 2.78
C ILE A 7 2.13 -0.77 3.07
N VAL A 8 1.44 -0.35 2.02
CA VAL A 8 0.45 0.73 2.05
C VAL A 8 -0.89 0.18 1.58
N HIS A 9 -1.92 0.45 2.36
CA HIS A 9 -3.30 0.18 1.99
C HIS A 9 -3.94 1.44 1.44
N PHE A 10 -4.70 1.29 0.36
CA PHE A 10 -5.42 2.36 -0.31
C PHE A 10 -6.91 2.06 -0.23
N THR A 11 -7.70 3.02 0.24
CA THR A 11 -9.15 2.96 0.19
C THR A 11 -9.63 3.96 -0.85
N LEU A 12 -10.15 3.46 -1.96
CA LEU A 12 -10.71 4.26 -3.04
C LEU A 12 -12.08 4.83 -2.64
N PRO A 13 -12.54 5.90 -3.32
CA PRO A 13 -13.83 6.52 -3.04
C PRO A 13 -15.05 5.64 -3.36
N ASP A 14 -14.89 4.60 -4.17
CA ASP A 14 -15.89 3.57 -4.44
C ASP A 14 -15.97 2.51 -3.33
N GLY A 15 -15.03 2.52 -2.39
CA GLY A 15 -14.89 1.54 -1.31
C GLY A 15 -13.93 0.41 -1.64
N ASP A 16 -13.32 0.39 -2.83
CA ASP A 16 -12.34 -0.63 -3.18
C ASP A 16 -11.06 -0.45 -2.35
N GLU A 17 -10.60 -1.56 -1.78
CA GLU A 17 -9.31 -1.63 -1.09
C GLU A 17 -8.23 -2.15 -2.04
N ARG A 18 -7.10 -1.48 -2.05
CA ARG A 18 -5.92 -1.85 -2.83
C ARG A 18 -4.68 -1.86 -1.96
N SER A 19 -3.70 -2.64 -2.36
CA SER A 19 -2.44 -2.74 -1.64
C SER A 19 -1.29 -2.30 -2.53
N GLY A 20 -0.26 -1.75 -1.90
CA GLY A 20 0.94 -1.36 -2.59
C GLY A 20 2.16 -1.38 -1.69
N GLN A 21 3.31 -1.16 -2.30
CA GLN A 21 4.60 -1.17 -1.63
C GLN A 21 5.38 0.11 -1.91
N VAL A 22 6.02 0.64 -0.88
CA VAL A 22 6.92 1.80 -1.00
C VAL A 22 8.20 1.39 -1.74
N LEU A 23 8.45 2.03 -2.88
CA LEU A 23 9.66 1.89 -3.69
C LEU A 23 10.78 2.84 -3.25
N GLU A 24 10.44 4.06 -2.83
CA GLU A 24 11.43 5.07 -2.44
C GLU A 24 10.80 6.10 -1.50
N VAL A 25 11.59 6.63 -0.56
CA VAL A 25 11.19 7.75 0.30
C VAL A 25 12.22 8.85 0.16
N ALA A 26 11.80 9.99 -0.37
CA ALA A 26 12.61 11.19 -0.56
C ALA A 26 12.06 12.31 0.34
N GLY A 27 12.62 12.42 1.55
CA GLY A 27 12.23 13.42 2.55
C GLY A 27 10.78 13.25 3.00
N THR A 28 9.88 14.12 2.52
CA THR A 28 8.44 14.09 2.82
C THR A 28 7.59 13.42 1.75
N LYS A 29 8.21 12.92 0.67
CA LYS A 29 7.52 12.22 -0.42
C LYS A 29 7.87 10.75 -0.40
N ALA A 30 6.88 9.90 -0.65
CA ALA A 30 7.07 8.46 -0.85
C ALA A 30 6.54 8.09 -2.24
N ILE A 31 7.29 7.25 -2.95
CA ILE A 31 6.87 6.62 -4.21
C ILE A 31 6.35 5.23 -3.85
N VAL A 32 5.10 4.95 -4.23
CA VAL A 32 4.42 3.69 -3.91
C VAL A 32 3.95 3.04 -5.20
N GLN A 33 4.20 1.75 -5.35
CA GLN A 33 3.68 0.92 -6.43
C GLN A 33 2.42 0.21 -5.97
N VAL A 34 1.33 0.32 -6.74
CA VAL A 34 0.05 -0.34 -6.45
C VAL A 34 -0.01 -1.68 -7.20
N PHE A 35 -0.37 -2.76 -6.52
CA PHE A 35 -0.39 -4.11 -7.09
C PHE A 35 -1.56 -4.32 -8.05
N GLU A 36 -2.75 -3.81 -7.70
CA GLU A 36 -3.99 -3.95 -8.47
C GLU A 36 -4.13 -2.88 -9.58
N GLY A 37 -3.09 -2.05 -9.75
CA GLY A 37 -3.07 -0.94 -10.71
C GLY A 37 -3.70 0.35 -10.18
N THR A 38 -3.54 1.44 -10.95
CA THR A 38 -3.90 2.80 -10.53
C THR A 38 -5.20 3.35 -11.11
N SER A 39 -5.94 2.54 -11.88
CA SER A 39 -7.21 2.94 -12.49
C SER A 39 -8.26 3.26 -11.43
N GLY A 40 -8.86 4.44 -11.46
CA GLY A 40 -9.89 4.84 -10.48
C GLY A 40 -9.37 5.47 -9.19
N ILE A 41 -8.05 5.55 -9.01
CA ILE A 41 -7.46 6.29 -7.89
C ILE A 41 -7.69 7.79 -8.09
N ASP A 42 -8.44 8.40 -7.16
CA ASP A 42 -8.66 9.85 -7.11
C ASP A 42 -7.68 10.49 -6.12
N ALA A 43 -6.91 11.48 -6.57
CA ALA A 43 -5.86 12.12 -5.75
C ALA A 43 -6.37 12.90 -4.53
N ARG A 44 -7.67 13.20 -4.45
CA ARG A 44 -8.29 13.95 -3.33
C ARG A 44 -9.13 13.08 -2.43
N LYS A 45 -9.74 12.01 -2.97
CA LYS A 45 -10.70 11.18 -2.23
C LYS A 45 -10.16 9.82 -1.80
N THR A 46 -9.02 9.39 -2.35
CA THR A 46 -8.38 8.14 -1.93
C THR A 46 -7.65 8.37 -0.62
N THR A 47 -7.88 7.48 0.35
CA THR A 47 -7.15 7.48 1.62
C THR A 47 -6.04 6.45 1.55
N CYS A 48 -4.86 6.77 2.07
CA CYS A 48 -3.72 5.87 2.13
C CYS A 48 -3.32 5.64 3.59
N GLU A 49 -3.18 4.39 3.99
CA GLU A 49 -2.72 3.99 5.33
C GLU A 49 -1.38 3.26 5.23
N PHE A 50 -0.41 3.76 5.97
CA PHE A 50 0.94 3.21 6.06
C PHE A 50 0.99 2.23 7.22
N THR A 51 1.25 0.95 6.93
CA THR A 51 1.19 -0.11 7.95
C THR A 51 2.35 -0.08 8.95
N GLY A 52 3.44 0.63 8.62
CA GLY A 52 4.66 0.66 9.42
C GLY A 52 5.44 -0.65 9.41
N ASP A 53 5.01 -1.64 8.62
CA ASP A 53 5.63 -2.95 8.52
C ASP A 53 5.88 -3.31 7.05
N ILE A 54 6.83 -4.19 6.83
CA ILE A 54 7.07 -4.78 5.51
C ILE A 54 6.01 -5.83 5.23
N LEU A 55 5.89 -6.27 3.96
CA LEU A 55 4.99 -7.36 3.60
C LEU A 55 5.36 -8.61 4.41
N ARG A 56 4.45 -9.03 5.29
CA ARG A 56 4.54 -10.30 6.02
C ARG A 56 3.44 -11.20 5.52
N THR A 57 3.82 -12.25 4.80
CA THR A 57 2.88 -13.29 4.42
C THR A 57 2.61 -14.17 5.63
N PRO A 58 1.37 -14.20 6.16
CA PRO A 58 1.03 -15.14 7.22
C PRO A 58 1.12 -16.55 6.65
N VAL A 59 1.94 -17.39 7.28
CA VAL A 59 2.08 -18.81 6.94
C VAL A 59 1.30 -19.64 7.95
N SER A 60 0.57 -20.65 7.49
CA SER A 60 -0.10 -21.67 8.33
C SER A 60 0.23 -23.06 7.82
N GLU A 61 0.21 -24.06 8.71
CA GLU A 61 0.26 -25.47 8.32
C GLU A 61 -0.94 -25.87 7.43
N ASP A 62 -2.03 -25.11 7.46
CA ASP A 62 -3.22 -25.29 6.61
C ASP A 62 -3.01 -24.91 5.13
N MET A 63 -1.82 -24.44 4.75
CA MET A 63 -1.48 -24.11 3.36
C MET A 63 -1.05 -25.32 2.51
N LEU A 64 -1.07 -26.54 3.09
CA LEU A 64 -0.71 -27.82 2.45
C LEU A 64 -1.88 -28.50 1.76
#